data_AF-A0A352KB49-F1
#
_entry.id   AF-A0A352KB49-F1
#
_cell.length_a   1.000
_cell.length_b   1.000
_cell.length_c   1.000
_cell.angle_alpha   90.00
_cell.angle_beta   90.00
_cell.angle_gamma   90.00
#
_symmetry.space_group_name_H-M   'P 1'
#
loop_
_entity.id
_entity.type
_entity.pdbx_description
1 polymer ?
#
loop_
_entity_poly.entity_id
_entity_poly.type
_entity_poly.pdbx_seq_one_letter_code
_entity_poly.pdbx_strand_id
1 'polypeptide(L)'
;DDHGDTTATATPLLGGGALTASITGHIGGAGDVDMFSLTVTAPGNLTIASSGPTDITASLSDSDGTLVGSDDNSGSRYNFAVQSAVTPGTYVLTVRHCCSGSGRYQLDTVLNPL
;
A
#
# COMPACT_ATOMS: atom_id res chain seq x y z
N ASP A 1 -5.10 4.21 15.98
CA ASP A 1 -4.53 4.36 14.65
C ASP A 1 -3.02 4.28 14.77
N ASP A 2 -2.43 3.28 14.14
CA ASP A 2 -0.97 3.04 14.09
C ASP A 2 -0.34 3.56 12.80
N HIS A 3 -1.15 3.84 11.78
CA HIS A 3 -0.76 4.64 10.63
C HIS A 3 -1.61 5.90 10.56
N GLY A 4 -1.82 6.47 9.37
CA GLY A 4 -2.57 7.69 9.22
C GLY A 4 -3.73 7.50 8.26
N ASP A 5 -4.91 7.97 8.67
CA ASP A 5 -6.15 7.88 7.89
C ASP A 5 -6.27 8.85 6.70
N THR A 6 -5.26 9.70 6.44
CA THR A 6 -5.32 10.74 5.40
C THR A 6 -4.03 10.83 4.60
N THR A 7 -4.12 11.38 3.38
CA THR A 7 -2.93 11.61 2.54
C THR A 7 -1.91 12.54 3.21
N ALA A 8 -2.37 13.46 4.05
CA ALA A 8 -1.51 14.38 4.80
C ALA A 8 -0.79 13.71 5.98
N THR A 9 -1.35 12.62 6.51
CA THR A 9 -0.80 11.85 7.64
C THR A 9 -0.25 10.49 7.21
N ALA A 10 -0.19 10.23 5.91
CA ALA A 10 0.22 8.95 5.36
C ALA A 10 1.63 8.55 5.81
N THR A 11 1.77 7.32 6.30
CA THR A 11 3.06 6.80 6.78
C THR A 11 4.00 6.61 5.59
N PRO A 12 5.25 7.13 5.62
CA PRO A 12 6.21 6.89 4.56
C PRO A 12 6.55 5.39 4.45
N LEU A 13 6.21 4.78 3.32
CA LEU A 13 6.51 3.38 3.02
C LEU A 13 7.78 3.26 2.16
N LEU A 14 7.91 4.10 1.14
CA LEU A 14 9.10 4.13 0.27
C LEU A 14 9.57 5.57 0.09
N GLY A 15 10.88 5.82 0.26
CA GLY A 15 11.45 7.15 0.09
C GLY A 15 12.97 7.13 -0.09
N GLY A 16 13.54 8.26 -0.49
CA GLY A 16 15.00 8.45 -0.57
C GLY A 16 15.73 7.52 -1.55
N GLY A 17 15.04 7.02 -2.58
CA GLY A 17 15.62 6.08 -3.54
C GLY A 17 15.65 4.61 -3.08
N ALA A 18 14.99 4.28 -1.96
CA ALA A 18 14.81 2.90 -1.55
C ALA A 18 14.04 2.11 -2.62
N LEU A 19 14.44 0.84 -2.83
CA LEU A 19 13.79 -0.07 -3.76
C LEU A 19 12.96 -1.14 -3.06
N THR A 20 13.12 -1.31 -1.75
CA THR A 20 12.35 -2.24 -0.95
C THR A 20 11.96 -1.61 0.37
N ALA A 21 10.82 -2.05 0.90
CA ALA A 21 10.36 -1.69 2.24
C ALA A 21 9.49 -2.81 2.81
N SER A 22 9.43 -2.88 4.14
CA SER A 22 8.56 -3.80 4.86
C SER A 22 8.01 -3.07 6.08
N ILE A 23 6.69 -3.11 6.27
CA ILE A 23 6.01 -2.46 7.39
C ILE A 23 4.85 -3.33 7.89
N THR A 24 4.61 -3.31 9.20
CA THR A 24 3.46 -3.95 9.82
C THR A 24 2.44 -2.89 10.21
N GLY A 25 1.16 -3.21 10.12
CA GLY A 25 0.07 -2.35 10.60
C GLY A 25 -1.08 -3.15 11.19
N HIS A 26 -2.09 -2.46 11.67
CA HIS A 26 -3.28 -3.05 12.28
C HIS A 26 -4.53 -2.24 11.97
N ILE A 27 -5.41 -2.78 11.13
CA ILE A 27 -6.75 -2.23 10.94
C ILE A 27 -7.52 -2.34 12.26
N GLY A 28 -7.84 -1.20 12.88
CA GLY A 28 -8.50 -1.06 14.18
C GLY A 28 -9.98 -1.41 14.19
N GLY A 29 -10.66 -1.41 13.05
CA GLY A 29 -12.07 -1.75 12.95
C GLY A 29 -12.77 -1.20 11.71
N ALA A 30 -14.10 -1.20 11.73
CA ALA A 30 -14.88 -0.63 10.63
C ALA A 30 -14.61 0.88 10.49
N GLY A 31 -14.20 1.28 9.29
CA GLY A 31 -13.90 2.67 8.95
C GLY A 31 -12.44 3.08 9.14
N ASP A 32 -11.61 2.21 9.72
CA ASP A 32 -10.16 2.40 9.83
C ASP A 32 -9.51 2.20 8.44
N VAL A 33 -8.60 3.13 8.08
CA VAL A 33 -7.91 3.17 6.81
C VAL A 33 -6.45 3.53 7.03
N ASP A 34 -5.54 2.64 6.67
CA ASP A 34 -4.11 2.96 6.75
C ASP A 34 -3.62 3.51 5.41
N MET A 35 -3.18 4.77 5.39
CA MET A 35 -2.57 5.40 4.21
C MET A 35 -1.05 5.42 4.29
N PHE A 36 -0.40 5.10 3.17
CA PHE A 36 1.05 5.06 3.03
C PHE A 36 1.52 5.87 1.82
N SER A 37 2.60 6.63 1.98
CA SER A 37 3.21 7.41 0.89
C SER A 37 4.44 6.73 0.31
N LEU A 38 4.59 6.81 -1.01
CA LEU A 38 5.74 6.30 -1.75
C LEU A 38 6.31 7.40 -2.64
N THR A 39 7.62 7.63 -2.54
CA THR A 39 8.36 8.49 -3.46
C THR A 39 9.15 7.63 -4.44
N VAL A 40 8.74 7.64 -5.70
CA VAL A 40 9.40 6.94 -6.81
C VAL A 40 10.34 7.92 -7.50
N THR A 41 11.61 7.55 -7.66
CA THR A 41 12.63 8.44 -8.26
C THR A 41 13.05 8.05 -9.67
N ALA A 42 12.67 6.86 -10.14
CA ALA A 42 12.97 6.34 -11.47
C ALA A 42 11.77 5.50 -11.96
N PRO A 43 11.52 5.43 -13.28
CA PRO A 43 10.49 4.55 -13.80
C PRO A 43 10.79 3.09 -13.47
N GLY A 44 9.76 2.30 -13.17
CA GLY A 44 9.93 0.94 -12.70
C GLY A 44 8.62 0.17 -12.59
N ASN A 45 8.72 -1.12 -12.29
CA ASN A 45 7.58 -1.94 -11.90
C ASN A 45 7.52 -2.04 -10.37
N LEU A 46 6.46 -1.49 -9.79
CA LEU A 46 6.18 -1.49 -8.36
C LEU A 46 5.28 -2.66 -8.01
N THR A 47 5.67 -3.43 -6.99
CA THR A 47 4.85 -4.46 -6.35
C THR A 47 4.70 -4.13 -4.88
N ILE A 48 3.46 -4.08 -4.40
CA ILE A 48 3.14 -3.99 -2.97
C ILE A 48 2.22 -5.15 -2.63
N ALA A 49 2.66 -6.04 -1.75
CA ALA A 49 1.90 -7.23 -1.37
C ALA A 49 1.60 -7.23 0.12
N SER A 50 0.40 -7.68 0.49
CA SER A 50 0.08 -7.93 1.89
C SER A 50 0.37 -9.37 2.30
N SER A 51 0.60 -9.56 3.59
CA SER A 51 0.58 -10.85 4.23
C SER A 51 -0.02 -10.75 5.64
N GLY A 52 -0.46 -11.90 6.16
CA GLY A 52 -1.07 -12.00 7.48
C GLY A 52 -2.45 -12.63 7.47
N PRO A 53 -3.13 -12.65 8.63
CA PRO A 53 -4.44 -13.29 8.79
C PRO A 53 -5.62 -12.38 8.40
N THR A 54 -5.41 -11.08 8.25
CA THR A 54 -6.47 -10.08 8.04
C THR A 54 -6.73 -9.93 6.55
N ASP A 55 -8.01 -9.95 6.16
CA ASP A 55 -8.47 -9.79 4.79
C ASP A 55 -8.54 -8.30 4.45
N ILE A 56 -7.46 -7.79 3.84
CA ILE A 56 -7.30 -6.37 3.51
C ILE A 56 -7.19 -6.19 1.99
N THR A 57 -7.71 -5.06 1.52
CA THR A 57 -7.63 -4.61 0.13
C THR A 57 -6.79 -3.35 0.05
N ALA A 58 -6.21 -3.09 -1.12
CA ALA A 58 -5.45 -1.88 -1.39
C ALA A 58 -5.85 -1.18 -2.68
N SER A 59 -5.70 0.14 -2.66
CA SER A 59 -5.72 1.00 -3.86
C SER A 59 -4.50 1.92 -3.85
N LEU A 60 -3.85 2.04 -5.00
CA LEU A 60 -2.69 2.89 -5.25
C LEU A 60 -3.14 4.04 -6.14
N SER A 61 -2.94 5.27 -5.69
CA SER A 61 -3.24 6.48 -6.47
C SER A 61 -1.98 7.34 -6.65
N ASP A 62 -1.93 8.11 -7.73
CA ASP A 62 -0.89 9.12 -7.94
C ASP A 62 -1.16 10.43 -7.18
N SER A 63 -0.32 11.45 -7.37
CA SER A 63 -0.43 12.74 -6.71
C SER A 63 -1.71 13.53 -7.05
N ASP A 64 -2.35 13.23 -8.18
CA ASP A 64 -3.60 13.86 -8.61
C ASP A 64 -4.82 13.10 -8.07
N GLY A 65 -4.60 11.99 -7.34
CA GLY A 65 -5.64 11.11 -6.84
C GLY A 65 -6.19 10.15 -7.91
N THR A 66 -5.51 10.02 -9.05
CA THR A 66 -5.90 9.07 -10.09
C THR A 66 -5.53 7.66 -9.64
N LEU A 67 -6.47 6.72 -9.75
CA LEU A 67 -6.23 5.32 -9.44
C LEU A 67 -5.27 4.70 -10.47
N VAL A 68 -4.15 4.16 -9.98
CA VAL A 68 -3.09 3.53 -10.77
C VAL A 68 -3.16 2.01 -10.68
N GLY A 69 -3.58 1.49 -9.53
CA GLY A 69 -3.75 0.06 -9.31
C GLY A 69 -4.61 -0.21 -8.08
N SER A 70 -5.23 -1.38 -8.03
CA SER A 70 -5.94 -1.86 -6.84
C SER A 70 -5.98 -3.37 -6.87
N ASP A 71 -5.97 -3.98 -5.69
CA ASP A 71 -6.14 -5.42 -5.58
C ASP A 71 -6.72 -5.80 -4.21
N ASP A 72 -7.31 -7.00 -4.14
CA ASP A 72 -7.98 -7.56 -2.97
C ASP A 72 -7.39 -8.93 -2.61
N ASN A 73 -7.19 -9.82 -3.58
CA ASN A 73 -6.90 -11.23 -3.30
C ASN A 73 -6.00 -11.95 -4.31
N SER A 74 -5.21 -11.23 -5.13
CA SER A 74 -4.30 -11.89 -6.08
C SER A 74 -3.06 -12.52 -5.43
N GLY A 75 -2.80 -12.23 -4.15
CA GLY A 75 -1.77 -12.83 -3.33
C GLY A 75 -2.17 -14.17 -2.69
N SER A 76 -1.47 -14.57 -1.63
CA SER A 76 -1.78 -15.83 -0.94
C SER A 76 -3.04 -15.69 -0.06
N ARG A 77 -4.01 -16.60 -0.23
CA ARG A 77 -5.31 -16.59 0.48
C ARG A 77 -6.13 -15.35 0.13
N TYR A 78 -6.33 -14.45 1.10
CA TYR A 78 -7.13 -13.23 1.01
C TYR A 78 -6.23 -11.99 1.12
N ASN A 79 -5.04 -12.07 0.55
CA ASN A 79 -4.07 -10.98 0.58
C ASN A 79 -3.96 -10.38 -0.82
N PHE A 80 -3.78 -9.07 -0.89
CA PHE A 80 -3.57 -8.39 -2.16
C PHE A 80 -2.09 -8.44 -2.60
N ALA A 81 -1.87 -8.24 -3.89
CA ALA A 81 -0.59 -7.94 -4.52
C ALA A 81 -0.79 -6.92 -5.65
N VAL A 82 -0.72 -5.63 -5.31
CA VAL A 82 -0.81 -4.55 -6.30
C VAL A 82 0.47 -4.51 -7.12
N GLN A 83 0.33 -4.61 -8.45
CA GLN A 83 1.43 -4.49 -9.40
C GLN A 83 1.13 -3.35 -10.37
N SER A 84 2.07 -2.42 -10.54
CA SER A 84 1.87 -1.24 -11.39
C SER A 84 3.18 -0.72 -11.97
N ALA A 85 3.17 -0.37 -13.25
CA ALA A 85 4.22 0.44 -13.84
C ALA A 85 4.11 1.87 -13.30
N VAL A 86 5.19 2.40 -12.76
CA VAL A 86 5.27 3.72 -12.14
C VAL A 86 6.35 4.56 -12.80
N THR A 87 6.16 5.87 -12.80
CA THR A 87 7.14 6.88 -13.21
C THR A 87 7.60 7.67 -11.97
N PRO A 88 8.66 8.49 -12.07
CA PRO A 88 9.03 9.36 -10.95
C PRO A 88 7.85 10.22 -10.48
N GLY A 89 7.58 10.21 -9.18
CA GLY A 89 6.38 10.82 -8.62
C GLY A 89 6.09 10.38 -7.19
N THR A 90 5.02 10.93 -6.63
CA THR A 90 4.49 10.52 -5.32
C THR A 90 3.22 9.71 -5.52
N TYR A 91 3.12 8.61 -4.80
CA TYR A 91 1.95 7.74 -4.80
C TYR A 91 1.45 7.53 -3.38
N VAL A 92 0.16 7.24 -3.25
CA VAL A 92 -0.47 6.89 -1.98
C VAL A 92 -1.12 5.52 -2.10
N LEU A 93 -0.70 4.60 -1.25
CA LEU A 93 -1.40 3.32 -1.02
C LEU A 93 -2.42 3.53 0.10
N THR A 94 -3.67 3.17 -0.17
CA THR A 94 -4.75 3.15 0.82
C THR A 94 -5.10 1.71 1.12
N VAL A 95 -4.97 1.30 2.38
CA VAL A 95 -5.24 -0.05 2.86
C VAL A 95 -6.44 -0.02 3.81
N ARG A 96 -7.33 -0.99 3.68
CA ARG A 96 -8.49 -1.16 4.56
C ARG A 96 -8.91 -2.62 4.59
N HIS A 97 -9.76 -3.01 5.54
CA HIS A 97 -10.41 -4.31 5.47
C HIS A 97 -11.24 -4.42 4.18
N CYS A 98 -11.28 -5.60 3.54
CA CYS A 98 -12.09 -5.85 2.34
C CYS A 98 -13.60 -5.57 2.53
N CYS A 99 -14.07 -5.72 3.76
CA CYS A 99 -15.48 -5.65 4.15
C CYS A 99 -15.59 -4.94 5.51
N SER A 100 -15.41 -5.70 6.60
CA SER A 100 -15.47 -5.22 7.97
C SER A 100 -14.64 -6.14 8.85
N GLY A 101 -13.86 -5.57 9.75
CA GLY A 101 -13.10 -6.33 10.71
C GLY A 101 -11.92 -5.53 11.21
N SER A 102 -11.04 -6.21 11.93
CA SER A 102 -9.84 -5.64 12.50
C SER A 102 -8.76 -6.70 12.51
N GLY A 103 -7.50 -6.28 12.44
CA GLY A 103 -6.40 -7.19 12.65
C GLY A 103 -5.10 -6.72 12.04
N ARG A 104 -4.04 -7.41 12.44
CA ARG A 104 -2.68 -7.14 11.99
C ARG A 104 -2.46 -7.57 10.54
N TYR A 105 -1.59 -6.87 9.86
CA TYR A 105 -1.07 -7.23 8.55
C TYR A 105 0.38 -6.78 8.41
N GLN A 106 1.01 -7.23 7.32
CA GLN A 106 2.32 -6.76 6.89
C GLN A 106 2.25 -6.42 5.41
N LEU A 107 2.97 -5.37 5.01
CA LEU A 107 3.18 -4.98 3.61
C LEU A 107 4.64 -5.19 3.27
N ASP A 108 4.89 -5.83 2.13
CA ASP A 108 6.22 -5.93 1.53
C ASP A 108 6.18 -5.24 0.16
N THR A 109 7.09 -4.29 -0.02
CA THR A 109 7.17 -3.45 -1.22
C THR A 109 8.48 -3.70 -1.95
N VAL A 110 8.39 -3.81 -3.28
CA VAL A 110 9.54 -3.90 -4.18
C VAL A 110 9.30 -3.01 -5.39
N LEU A 111 10.25 -2.11 -5.67
CA LEU A 111 10.33 -1.34 -6.91
C LEU A 111 11.50 -1.90 -7.72
N ASN A 112 11.22 -2.37 -8.94
CA ASN A 112 12.23 -2.79 -9.90
C ASN A 112 12.38 -1.70 -10.98
N PRO A 113 13.44 -0.86 -10.92
CA PRO A 113 13.66 0.17 -11.92
C PRO A 113 13.89 -0.42 -13.32
N LEU A 114 13.50 0.34 -14.35
CA LEU A 114 13.76 0.01 -15.76
C LEU A 114 15.15 0.47 -16.21
#